data_AF-A0A7C2IJL4-F1
#
_entry.id   AF-A0A7C2IJL4-F1
#
_cell.length_a   1.000
_cell.length_b   1.000
_cell.length_c   1.000
_cell.angle_alpha   90.00
_cell.angle_beta   90.00
_cell.angle_gamma   90.00
#
_symmetry.space_group_name_H-M   'P 1'
#
loop_
_entity.id
_entity.type
_entity.pdbx_description
1 polymer ?
#
loop_
_entity_poly.entity_id
_entity_poly.type
_entity_poly.pdbx_seq_one_letter_code
_entity_poly.pdbx_strand_id
1 'polypeptide(L)'
;MVYEKVSYDVPSRRCRATEQSVYAARSDGATCQAVRRKAPDGVEAVLRTIRDPNRGVVVSVEEFTRSLITQGMTSNEVSSLRRRRAACPPGIPDPSVTILGYATHHIRFETTCQECAVGYDFTTQTMDKWVSPELGCLPLRAVRGFVSKDGTAGISSVREAKAIVLGKPDQAWFEIPNYPERSPSQVVREFERK
;
A
#
# COMPACT_ATOMS: atom_id res chain seq x y z
N MET A 1 -0.50 9.09 -8.34
CA MET A 1 0.75 8.31 -8.51
C MET A 1 0.39 6.89 -8.93
N VAL A 2 1.03 6.37 -9.96
CA VAL A 2 0.89 4.98 -10.39
C VAL A 2 2.08 4.20 -9.85
N TYR A 3 1.81 3.07 -9.20
CA TYR A 3 2.80 2.14 -8.70
C TYR A 3 2.70 0.82 -9.44
N GLU A 4 3.85 0.19 -9.61
CA GLU A 4 3.96 -1.22 -9.94
C GLU A 4 4.61 -1.94 -8.76
N LYS A 5 4.03 -3.07 -8.37
CA LYS A 5 4.56 -3.96 -7.34
C LYS A 5 4.88 -5.31 -7.96
N VAL A 6 6.13 -5.72 -7.85
CA VAL A 6 6.56 -7.08 -8.15
C VAL A 6 6.71 -7.84 -6.83
N SER A 7 6.09 -9.01 -6.75
CA SER A 7 6.22 -9.94 -5.62
C SER A 7 7.00 -11.16 -6.06
N TYR A 8 7.86 -11.67 -5.19
CA TYR A 8 8.76 -12.77 -5.50
C TYR A 8 8.44 -14.00 -4.65
N ASP A 9 8.65 -15.17 -5.25
CA ASP A 9 8.81 -16.41 -4.49
C ASP A 9 10.16 -16.39 -3.81
N VAL A 10 10.20 -16.80 -2.56
CA VAL A 10 11.42 -16.78 -1.76
C VAL A 10 11.69 -18.21 -1.27
N PRO A 11 12.92 -18.72 -1.44
CA PRO A 11 14.18 -18.04 -1.78
C PRO A 11 14.46 -17.84 -3.28
N SER A 12 13.65 -18.39 -4.19
CA SER A 12 14.00 -18.51 -5.62
C SER A 12 14.15 -17.17 -6.38
N ARG A 13 13.66 -16.06 -5.81
CA ARG A 13 13.58 -14.73 -6.46
C ARG A 13 12.84 -14.75 -7.79
N ARG A 14 12.07 -15.80 -8.07
CA ARG A 14 11.21 -15.85 -9.25
C ARG A 14 10.07 -14.86 -9.07
N CYS A 15 9.76 -14.12 -10.12
CA CYS A 15 8.60 -13.24 -10.12
C CYS A 15 7.35 -14.09 -9.95
N ARG A 16 6.66 -13.91 -8.83
CA ARG A 16 5.40 -14.60 -8.52
C ARG A 16 4.21 -13.85 -9.10
N ALA A 17 4.20 -12.53 -8.94
CA ALA A 17 3.10 -11.69 -9.37
C ALA A 17 3.55 -10.24 -9.58
N THR A 18 2.94 -9.59 -10.57
CA THR A 18 3.04 -8.14 -10.79
C THR A 18 1.65 -7.53 -10.61
N GLU A 19 1.58 -6.46 -9.84
CA GLU A 19 0.34 -5.75 -9.51
C GLU A 19 0.53 -4.26 -9.76
N GLN A 20 -0.40 -3.63 -10.49
CA GLN A 20 -0.43 -2.19 -10.64
C GLN A 20 -1.45 -1.59 -9.68
N SER A 21 -1.09 -0.46 -9.09
CA SER A 21 -2.00 0.29 -8.22
C SER A 21 -1.90 1.79 -8.46
N VAL A 22 -3.01 2.49 -8.27
CA VAL A 22 -3.06 3.95 -8.31
C VAL A 22 -3.24 4.45 -6.88
N TYR A 23 -2.45 5.44 -6.52
CA TYR A 23 -2.56 6.15 -5.25
C TYR A 23 -2.86 7.64 -5.49
N ALA A 24 -3.91 8.13 -4.85
CA ALA A 24 -4.31 9.52 -4.85
C ALA A 24 -4.37 10.03 -3.41
N ALA A 25 -3.94 11.28 -3.20
CA ALA A 25 -4.00 11.96 -1.91
C ALA A 25 -4.57 13.36 -2.11
N ARG A 26 -5.52 13.73 -1.25
CA ARG A 26 -6.13 15.06 -1.20
C ARG A 26 -5.44 15.92 -0.15
N SER A 27 -5.60 17.24 -0.30
CA SER A 27 -5.03 18.26 0.60
C SER A 27 -5.58 18.22 2.03
N ASP A 28 -6.75 17.60 2.23
CA ASP A 28 -7.42 17.38 3.52
C ASP A 28 -6.98 16.08 4.22
N GLY A 29 -6.02 15.36 3.63
CA GLY A 29 -5.47 14.11 4.18
C GLY A 29 -6.22 12.85 3.76
N ALA A 30 -7.33 12.97 3.01
CA ALA A 30 -7.99 11.79 2.46
C ALA A 30 -7.09 11.12 1.40
N THR A 31 -7.04 9.78 1.42
CA THR A 31 -6.23 9.01 0.46
C THR A 31 -7.06 7.91 -0.17
N CYS A 32 -6.83 7.61 -1.44
CA CYS A 32 -7.40 6.46 -2.12
C CYS A 32 -6.28 5.63 -2.73
N GLN A 33 -6.30 4.33 -2.49
CA GLN A 33 -5.47 3.37 -3.21
C GLN A 33 -6.39 2.41 -3.98
N ALA A 34 -6.25 2.36 -5.29
CA ALA A 34 -6.94 1.40 -6.15
C ALA A 34 -5.97 0.35 -6.63
N VAL A 35 -6.36 -0.92 -6.49
CA VAL A 35 -5.57 -2.08 -6.91
C VAL A 35 -6.39 -2.87 -7.91
N ARG A 36 -5.79 -3.18 -9.07
CA ARG A 36 -6.39 -4.09 -10.05
C ARG A 36 -5.99 -5.52 -9.71
N ARG A 37 -6.96 -6.43 -9.71
CA ARG A 37 -6.77 -7.86 -9.46
C ARG A 37 -7.57 -8.64 -10.49
N LYS A 38 -7.19 -9.89 -10.76
CA LYS A 38 -8.03 -10.80 -11.54
C LYS A 38 -9.07 -11.43 -10.62
N ALA A 39 -10.33 -11.37 -11.03
CA ALA A 39 -11.42 -12.14 -10.45
C ALA A 39 -11.36 -13.62 -10.89
N PRO A 40 -12.12 -14.53 -10.24
CA PRO A 40 -12.08 -15.96 -10.56
C PRO A 40 -12.57 -16.25 -11.98
N ASP A 41 -13.50 -15.44 -12.49
CA ASP A 41 -14.00 -15.45 -13.87
C ASP A 41 -13.00 -14.88 -14.90
N GLY A 42 -11.82 -14.42 -14.44
CA GLY A 42 -10.78 -13.82 -15.27
C GLY A 42 -10.96 -12.33 -15.57
N VAL A 43 -12.07 -11.71 -15.14
CA VAL A 43 -12.33 -10.27 -15.32
C VAL A 43 -11.45 -9.45 -14.37
N GLU A 44 -11.02 -8.26 -14.80
CA GLU A 44 -10.33 -7.34 -13.89
C GLU A 44 -11.30 -6.80 -12.84
N ALA A 45 -11.07 -7.15 -11.58
CA ALA A 45 -11.70 -6.54 -10.43
C ALA A 45 -10.86 -5.38 -9.90
N VAL A 46 -11.53 -4.32 -9.46
CA VAL A 46 -10.89 -3.17 -8.81
C VAL A 46 -11.29 -3.15 -7.34
N LEU A 47 -10.30 -3.14 -6.47
CA LEU A 47 -10.46 -2.86 -5.05
C LEU A 47 -9.94 -1.45 -4.78
N ARG A 48 -10.82 -0.56 -4.34
CA ARG A 48 -10.45 0.79 -3.88
C ARG A 48 -10.48 0.84 -2.37
N THR A 49 -9.39 1.28 -1.75
CA THR A 49 -9.33 1.56 -0.31
C THR A 49 -9.23 3.06 -0.10
N ILE A 50 -10.29 3.66 0.43
CA ILE A 50 -10.40 5.08 0.74
C ILE A 50 -10.19 5.25 2.24
N ARG A 51 -9.23 6.07 2.63
CA ARG A 51 -9.04 6.50 4.02
C ARG A 51 -9.49 7.95 4.14
N ASP A 52 -10.55 8.17 4.89
CA ASP A 52 -11.13 9.49 5.10
C ASP A 52 -10.92 9.91 6.57
N PRO A 53 -9.90 10.75 6.85
CA PRO A 53 -9.63 11.21 8.21
C PRO A 53 -10.68 12.20 8.72
N ASN A 54 -11.51 12.81 7.86
CA ASN A 54 -12.58 13.70 8.30
C ASN A 54 -13.75 12.91 8.89
N ARG A 55 -14.02 11.74 8.31
CA ARG A 55 -15.02 10.77 8.81
C ARG A 55 -14.45 9.76 9.81
N GLY A 56 -13.12 9.65 9.92
CA GLY A 56 -12.46 8.70 10.81
C GLY A 56 -12.61 7.25 10.37
N VAL A 57 -12.72 6.99 9.07
CA VAL A 57 -12.97 5.65 8.52
C VAL A 57 -12.03 5.24 7.39
N VAL A 58 -11.82 3.95 7.26
CA VAL A 58 -11.31 3.29 6.06
C VAL A 58 -12.46 2.55 5.41
N VAL A 59 -12.70 2.81 4.12
CA VAL A 59 -13.72 2.13 3.32
C VAL A 59 -13.03 1.39 2.20
N SER A 60 -13.24 0.08 2.12
CA SER A 60 -12.86 -0.73 0.97
C SER A 60 -14.08 -0.92 0.08
N VAL A 61 -14.00 -0.42 -1.15
CA VAL A 61 -15.01 -0.58 -2.20
C VAL A 61 -14.52 -1.69 -3.12
N GLU A 62 -15.25 -2.81 -3.10
CA GLU A 62 -15.00 -3.96 -3.97
C GLU A 62 -16.02 -3.90 -5.12
N GLU A 63 -15.56 -3.58 -6.33
CA GLU A 63 -16.44 -3.28 -7.46
C GLU A 63 -17.06 -4.54 -8.12
N PHE A 64 -16.40 -5.70 -8.01
CA PHE A 64 -16.84 -6.95 -8.65
C PHE A 64 -18.05 -7.57 -7.94
N THR A 65 -17.96 -7.68 -6.63
CA THR A 65 -19.00 -8.13 -5.71
C THR A 65 -19.99 -7.02 -5.36
N ARG A 66 -19.64 -5.76 -5.68
CA ARG A 66 -20.37 -4.54 -5.27
C ARG A 66 -20.58 -4.54 -3.77
N SER A 67 -19.48 -4.52 -3.02
CA SER A 67 -19.48 -4.57 -1.56
C SER A 67 -18.70 -3.41 -0.96
N LEU A 68 -19.13 -2.97 0.22
CA LEU A 68 -18.34 -2.09 1.08
C LEU A 68 -17.83 -2.86 2.31
N ILE A 69 -16.62 -2.52 2.74
CA ILE A 69 -16.09 -2.87 4.06
C ILE A 69 -15.61 -1.57 4.72
N THR A 70 -16.25 -1.18 5.81
CA THR A 70 -16.00 0.05 6.55
C THR A 70 -15.43 -0.27 7.92
N GLN A 71 -14.30 0.35 8.24
CA GLN A 71 -13.61 0.19 9.52
C GLN A 71 -13.31 1.56 10.12
N GLY A 72 -13.48 1.70 11.43
CA GLY A 72 -13.04 2.90 12.15
C GLY A 72 -11.52 3.00 12.18
N MET A 73 -10.99 4.21 11.99
CA MET A 73 -9.57 4.50 12.19
C MET A 73 -9.31 4.87 13.64
N THR A 74 -8.16 4.44 14.17
CA THR A 74 -7.65 4.91 15.45
C THR A 74 -7.29 6.41 15.38
N SER A 75 -7.28 7.09 16.53
CA SER A 75 -6.86 8.49 16.63
C SER A 75 -5.44 8.72 16.08
N ASN A 76 -4.56 7.74 16.23
CA ASN A 76 -3.19 7.80 15.70
C ASN A 76 -3.16 7.73 14.17
N GLU A 77 -4.02 6.91 13.55
CA GLU A 77 -4.14 6.84 12.09
C GLU A 77 -4.72 8.13 11.52
N VAL A 78 -5.83 8.64 12.10
CA VAL A 78 -6.44 9.92 11.70
C VAL A 78 -5.42 11.05 11.79
N SER A 79 -4.73 11.16 12.93
CA SER A 79 -3.71 12.19 13.14
C SER A 79 -2.53 12.04 12.19
N SER A 80 -2.17 10.82 11.80
CA SER A 80 -1.06 10.59 10.87
C SER A 80 -1.42 10.97 9.43
N LEU A 81 -2.67 10.77 9.00
CA LEU A 81 -3.14 11.19 7.67
C LEU A 81 -3.32 12.71 7.55
N ARG A 82 -3.77 13.38 8.63
CA ARG A 82 -3.90 14.84 8.65
C ARG A 82 -2.57 15.57 8.75
N ARG A 83 -1.53 14.92 9.30
CA ARG A 83 -0.20 15.52 9.47
C ARG A 83 0.48 15.70 8.11
N ARG A 84 0.50 16.94 7.63
CA ARG A 84 1.51 17.37 6.65
C ARG A 84 2.86 17.38 7.34
N ARG A 85 3.72 16.45 6.96
CA ARG A 85 5.08 16.40 7.51
C ARG A 85 5.91 17.50 6.83
N ALA A 86 6.44 18.42 7.62
CA ALA A 86 7.37 19.45 7.14
C ALA A 86 8.70 18.84 6.65
N ALA A 87 9.07 17.67 7.20
CA ALA A 87 10.23 16.90 6.78
C ALA A 87 9.92 15.39 6.88
N CYS A 88 10.59 14.60 6.06
CA CYS A 88 10.51 13.15 6.16
C CYS A 88 11.16 12.66 7.45
N PRO A 89 10.77 11.47 7.96
CA PRO A 89 11.48 10.86 9.07
C PRO A 89 12.99 10.87 8.83
N PRO A 90 13.81 11.04 9.87
CA PRO A 90 15.24 10.93 9.74
C PRO A 90 15.56 9.59 9.08
N GLY A 91 16.28 9.67 7.96
CA GLY A 91 16.64 8.55 7.12
C GLY A 91 18.12 8.21 7.27
N ILE A 92 18.52 7.14 6.60
CA ILE A 92 19.93 6.85 6.36
C ILE A 92 20.40 7.87 5.31
N PRO A 93 21.50 8.62 5.55
CA PRO A 93 22.09 9.47 4.53
C PRO A 93 22.47 8.61 3.32
N ASP A 94 21.69 8.70 2.25
CA ASP A 94 21.89 7.98 1.01
C ASP A 94 22.14 9.03 -0.08
N PRO A 95 23.27 9.00 -0.82
CA PRO A 95 23.57 9.99 -1.85
C PRO A 95 22.43 10.11 -2.87
N SER A 96 21.73 11.26 -2.80
CA SER A 96 20.70 11.80 -3.71
C SER A 96 20.15 10.84 -4.77
N VAL A 97 19.48 9.76 -4.35
CA VAL A 97 18.75 8.90 -5.29
C VAL A 97 17.57 9.72 -5.81
N THR A 98 17.57 9.95 -7.12
CA THR A 98 16.47 10.64 -7.81
C THR A 98 15.58 9.61 -8.48
N ILE A 99 14.26 9.66 -8.21
CA ILE A 99 13.27 8.78 -8.83
C ILE A 99 12.22 9.63 -9.50
N LEU A 100 12.01 9.43 -10.81
CA LEU A 100 11.09 10.23 -11.64
C LEU A 100 11.36 11.75 -11.53
N GLY A 101 12.61 12.16 -11.36
CA GLY A 101 13.02 13.55 -11.22
C GLY A 101 12.92 14.15 -9.81
N TYR A 102 12.44 13.37 -8.82
CA TYR A 102 12.33 13.83 -7.43
C TYR A 102 13.46 13.31 -6.57
N ALA A 103 14.06 14.18 -5.76
CA ALA A 103 15.03 13.78 -4.75
C ALA A 103 14.37 12.89 -3.70
N THR A 104 15.08 11.84 -3.25
CA THR A 104 14.58 10.91 -2.24
C THR A 104 15.53 10.75 -1.06
N HIS A 105 14.94 10.42 0.09
CA HIS A 105 15.65 9.98 1.29
C HIS A 105 15.35 8.51 1.55
N HIS A 106 16.37 7.74 1.92
CA HIS A 106 16.22 6.34 2.28
C HIS A 106 15.84 6.20 3.76
N ILE A 107 14.77 5.46 4.03
CA ILE A 107 14.31 5.11 5.38
C ILE A 107 14.21 3.59 5.44
N ARG A 108 14.86 2.99 6.44
CA ARG A 108 14.76 1.57 6.74
C ARG A 108 13.95 1.35 8.01
N PHE A 109 12.98 0.45 7.92
CA PHE A 109 12.27 -0.10 9.06
C PHE A 109 12.67 -1.56 9.22
N GLU A 110 12.91 -1.98 10.45
CA GLU A 110 13.20 -3.36 10.79
C GLU A 110 12.29 -3.78 11.93
N THR A 111 11.72 -4.97 11.83
CA THR A 111 10.90 -5.55 12.88
C THR A 111 11.35 -6.97 13.09
N THR A 112 11.99 -7.22 14.23
CA THR A 112 12.31 -8.55 14.70
C THR A 112 11.04 -9.17 15.27
N CYS A 113 10.68 -10.32 14.76
CA CYS A 113 9.47 -11.01 15.13
C CYS A 113 9.86 -12.21 16.02
N GLN A 114 9.82 -12.04 17.33
CA GLN A 114 10.15 -13.12 18.27
C GLN A 114 9.09 -14.25 18.25
N GLU A 115 7.84 -13.92 17.89
CA GLU A 115 6.70 -14.85 17.87
C GLU A 115 5.85 -14.67 16.60
N CYS A 116 6.47 -14.74 15.42
CA CYS A 116 5.70 -14.57 14.20
C CYS A 116 4.61 -15.64 14.02
N ALA A 117 3.43 -15.17 13.59
CA ALA A 117 2.21 -15.96 13.45
C ALA A 117 2.45 -17.26 12.65
N VAL A 118 1.81 -18.33 13.13
CA VAL A 118 1.82 -19.68 12.52
C VAL A 118 1.74 -19.59 11.00
N GLY A 119 2.74 -20.10 10.30
CA GLY A 119 2.77 -20.19 8.83
C GLY A 119 3.81 -19.31 8.11
N TYR A 120 4.59 -18.48 8.82
CA TYR A 120 5.70 -17.74 8.23
C TYR A 120 7.02 -18.00 8.98
N ASP A 121 8.04 -18.49 8.26
CA ASP A 121 9.35 -18.81 8.82
C ASP A 121 10.35 -17.65 8.64
N PHE A 122 10.07 -16.51 9.27
CA PHE A 122 11.01 -15.38 9.33
C PHE A 122 11.25 -14.88 10.75
N THR A 123 12.51 -14.51 11.03
CA THR A 123 12.97 -13.89 12.28
C THR A 123 12.90 -12.37 12.19
N THR A 124 13.16 -11.81 11.01
CA THR A 124 13.22 -10.37 10.81
C THR A 124 12.50 -9.99 9.51
N GLN A 125 11.67 -8.96 9.58
CA GLN A 125 11.12 -8.28 8.39
C GLN A 125 11.80 -6.92 8.23
N THR A 126 12.24 -6.63 7.01
CA THR A 126 12.81 -5.33 6.66
C THR A 126 11.93 -4.61 5.65
N MET A 127 11.90 -3.29 5.73
CA MET A 127 11.22 -2.44 4.75
C MET A 127 12.03 -1.19 4.51
N ASP A 128 12.68 -1.14 3.35
CA ASP A 128 13.39 0.02 2.84
C ASP A 128 12.43 0.88 2.01
N LYS A 129 12.45 2.20 2.20
CA LYS A 129 11.64 3.17 1.46
C LYS A 129 12.50 4.33 1.00
N TRP A 130 12.31 4.74 -0.25
CA TRP A 130 12.86 5.98 -0.80
C TRP A 130 11.73 6.99 -0.89
N VAL A 131 11.70 7.97 0.00
CA VAL A 131 10.61 8.95 0.14
C VAL A 131 11.03 10.32 -0.36
N SER A 132 10.13 11.05 -1.01
CA SER A 132 10.40 12.41 -1.47
C SER A 132 9.73 13.45 -0.56
N PRO A 133 10.48 14.40 0.04
CA PRO A 133 9.92 15.49 0.85
C PRO A 133 9.01 16.40 0.03
N GLU A 134 9.37 16.65 -1.24
CA GLU A 134 8.59 17.45 -2.19
C GLU A 134 7.18 16.87 -2.42
N LEU A 135 7.02 15.56 -2.22
CA LEU A 135 5.77 14.83 -2.37
C LEU A 135 5.12 14.51 -1.01
N GLY A 136 5.45 15.24 0.05
CA GLY A 136 4.90 15.00 1.38
C GLY A 136 5.38 13.67 1.99
N CYS A 137 6.59 13.24 1.65
CA CYS A 137 7.22 12.00 2.10
C CYS A 137 6.54 10.72 1.63
N LEU A 138 5.91 10.79 0.45
CA LEU A 138 5.42 9.60 -0.23
C LEU A 138 6.59 8.73 -0.72
N PRO A 139 6.52 7.40 -0.53
CA PRO A 139 7.56 6.49 -0.97
C PRO A 139 7.49 6.28 -2.48
N LEU A 140 8.50 6.71 -3.21
CA LEU A 140 8.65 6.45 -4.65
C LEU A 140 9.17 5.04 -4.93
N ARG A 141 9.87 4.44 -3.98
CA ARG A 141 10.24 3.03 -4.00
C ARG A 141 10.11 2.44 -2.61
N ALA A 142 9.69 1.20 -2.52
CA ALA A 142 9.66 0.42 -1.29
C ALA A 142 10.09 -1.01 -1.58
N VAL A 143 11.05 -1.52 -0.81
CA VAL A 143 11.54 -2.90 -0.89
C VAL A 143 11.22 -3.57 0.43
N ARG A 144 10.50 -4.70 0.38
CA ARG A 144 10.21 -5.51 1.57
C ARG A 144 11.08 -6.76 1.54
N GLY A 145 11.95 -6.89 2.53
CA GLY A 145 12.80 -8.06 2.73
C GLY A 145 12.42 -8.86 3.98
N PHE A 146 13.07 -10.00 4.13
CA PHE A 146 13.02 -10.80 5.34
C PHE A 146 14.32 -11.56 5.55
N VAL A 147 14.49 -12.06 6.77
CA VAL A 147 15.51 -13.04 7.16
C VAL A 147 14.79 -14.21 7.83
N SER A 148 15.02 -15.42 7.34
CA SER A 148 14.48 -16.67 7.86
C SER A 148 15.22 -17.17 9.10
N LYS A 149 14.65 -18.16 9.81
CA LYS A 149 15.29 -18.74 11.01
C LYS A 149 16.60 -19.45 10.71
N ASP A 150 16.72 -20.03 9.52
CA ASP A 150 17.94 -20.64 8.98
C ASP A 150 18.99 -19.60 8.51
N GLY A 151 18.69 -18.31 8.63
CA GLY A 151 19.55 -17.21 8.16
C GLY A 151 19.35 -16.84 6.69
N THR A 152 18.45 -17.51 5.96
CA THR A 152 18.17 -17.18 4.56
C THR A 152 17.53 -15.80 4.45
N ALA A 153 18.20 -14.87 3.76
CA ALA A 153 17.68 -13.53 3.52
C ALA A 153 17.12 -13.40 2.09
N GLY A 154 16.00 -12.69 1.94
CA GLY A 154 15.37 -12.52 0.64
C GLY A 154 14.51 -11.27 0.53
N ILE A 155 14.22 -10.88 -0.71
CA ILE A 155 13.27 -9.81 -1.03
C ILE A 155 11.94 -10.46 -1.38
N SER A 156 10.88 -10.08 -0.66
CA SER A 156 9.52 -10.57 -0.90
C SER A 156 8.77 -9.71 -1.92
N SER A 157 9.04 -8.41 -1.98
CA SER A 157 8.44 -7.52 -2.98
C SER A 157 9.20 -6.22 -3.15
N VAL A 158 9.07 -5.65 -4.34
CA VAL A 158 9.49 -4.29 -4.68
C VAL A 158 8.27 -3.55 -5.21
N ARG A 159 7.97 -2.38 -4.67
CA ARG A 159 6.95 -1.46 -5.19
C ARG A 159 7.61 -0.16 -5.61
N GLU A 160 7.38 0.28 -6.83
CA GLU A 160 8.02 1.46 -7.40
C GLU A 160 7.01 2.33 -8.13
N ALA A 161 7.14 3.65 -7.97
CA ALA A 161 6.35 4.63 -8.68
C ALA A 161 6.77 4.65 -10.15
N LYS A 162 5.79 4.52 -11.05
CA LYS A 162 6.00 4.54 -12.50
C LYS A 162 5.55 5.86 -13.13
N ALA A 163 4.59 6.56 -12.51
CA ALA A 163 4.15 7.88 -12.96
C ALA A 163 3.61 8.72 -11.80
N ILE A 164 3.79 10.03 -11.90
CA ILE A 164 3.30 11.01 -10.92
C ILE A 164 2.58 12.11 -11.68
N VAL A 165 1.36 12.43 -11.23
CA VAL A 165 0.60 13.58 -11.70
C VAL A 165 0.36 14.45 -10.48
N LEU A 166 0.82 15.71 -10.57
CA LEU A 166 0.60 16.70 -9.53
C LEU A 166 -0.71 17.45 -9.79
N GLY A 167 -1.36 17.90 -8.72
CA GLY A 167 -2.62 18.63 -8.78
C GLY A 167 -3.71 17.99 -7.93
N LYS A 168 -4.93 18.50 -8.06
CA LYS A 168 -6.10 17.96 -7.37
C LYS A 168 -6.47 16.61 -8.01
N PRO A 169 -6.53 15.51 -7.24
CA PRO A 169 -7.00 14.24 -7.80
C PRO A 169 -8.49 14.32 -8.15
N ASP A 170 -8.89 13.52 -9.14
CA ASP A 170 -10.30 13.39 -9.52
C ASP A 170 -11.13 12.94 -8.30
N GLN A 171 -12.29 13.57 -8.11
CA GLN A 171 -13.19 13.31 -7.00
C GLN A 171 -13.76 11.88 -7.06
N ALA A 172 -13.91 11.31 -8.25
CA ALA A 172 -14.41 9.95 -8.47
C ALA A 172 -13.59 8.89 -7.71
N TRP A 173 -12.29 9.12 -7.50
CA TRP A 173 -11.44 8.21 -6.72
C TRP A 173 -11.91 8.07 -5.26
N PHE A 174 -12.57 9.08 -4.71
CA PHE A 174 -12.98 9.16 -3.31
C PHE A 174 -14.49 8.93 -3.13
N GLU A 175 -15.23 8.68 -4.20
CA GLU A 175 -16.66 8.39 -4.12
C GLU A 175 -16.89 6.98 -3.56
N ILE A 176 -17.75 6.92 -2.55
CA ILE A 176 -18.23 5.67 -1.95
C ILE A 176 -19.62 5.41 -2.53
N PRO A 177 -19.78 4.39 -3.40
CA PRO A 177 -21.07 4.07 -3.99
C PRO A 177 -22.03 3.48 -2.94
N ASN A 178 -23.33 3.48 -3.23
CA ASN A 178 -24.34 2.87 -2.36
C ASN A 178 -24.39 1.34 -2.55
N TYR A 179 -23.30 0.67 -2.18
CA TYR A 179 -23.20 -0.79 -2.15
C TYR A 179 -23.54 -1.34 -0.75
N PRO A 180 -24.01 -2.59 -0.64
CA PRO A 180 -24.22 -3.22 0.65
C PRO A 180 -22.92 -3.35 1.44
N GLU A 181 -22.99 -3.02 2.73
CA GLU A 181 -21.93 -3.25 3.70
C GLU A 181 -21.80 -4.75 4.00
N ARG A 182 -20.59 -5.29 3.99
CA ARG A 182 -20.30 -6.70 4.21
C ARG A 182 -19.08 -6.87 5.11
N SER A 183 -19.06 -7.94 5.88
CA SER A 183 -17.84 -8.36 6.57
C SER A 183 -16.79 -8.84 5.55
N PRO A 184 -15.49 -8.83 5.91
CA PRO A 184 -14.45 -9.38 5.04
C PRO A 184 -14.73 -10.82 4.58
N SER A 185 -15.26 -11.67 5.47
CA SER A 185 -15.59 -13.06 5.12
C SER A 185 -16.78 -13.17 4.17
N GLN A 186 -17.77 -12.28 4.25
CA GLN A 186 -18.87 -12.22 3.29
C GLN A 186 -18.40 -11.76 1.91
N VAL A 187 -17.49 -10.79 1.84
CA VAL A 187 -16.92 -10.35 0.55
C VAL A 187 -16.16 -11.49 -0.12
N VAL A 188 -15.35 -12.25 0.63
CA VAL A 188 -14.65 -13.43 0.09
C VAL A 188 -15.64 -14.46 -0.46
N ARG A 189 -16.69 -14.80 0.30
CA ARG A 189 -17.72 -15.74 -0.17
C ARG A 189 -18.45 -15.26 -1.43
N GLU A 190 -18.77 -13.97 -1.52
CA GLU A 190 -19.42 -13.38 -2.69
C GLU A 190 -18.49 -13.37 -3.91
N PHE A 191 -17.19 -13.15 -3.69
CA PHE A 191 -16.18 -13.17 -4.72
C PHE A 191 -15.98 -14.58 -5.30
N GLU A 192 -16.01 -15.61 -4.46
CA GLU A 192 -15.90 -17.02 -4.90
C GLU A 192 -17.17 -17.55 -5.59
N ARG A 193 -18.34 -16.96 -5.30
CA ARG A 193 -19.63 -17.39 -5.86
C ARG A 193 -19.85 -16.91 -7.29
N LYS A 194 -19.29 -15.76 -7.66
CA LYS A 194 -19.45 -15.13 -8.97
C LYS A 194 -18.39 -15.60 -9.95
#